data_AF-A0A9X6F5R1-F1
#
_entry.id   AF-A0A9X6F5R1-F1
#
_cell.length_a   1.000
_cell.length_b   1.000
_cell.length_c   1.000
_cell.angle_alpha   90.00
_cell.angle_beta   90.00
_cell.angle_gamma   90.00
#
_symmetry.space_group_name_H-M   'P 1'
#
loop_
_entity.id
_entity.type
_entity.pdbx_description
1 polymer ?
#
loop_
_entity_poly.entity_id
_entity_poly.type
_entity_poly.pdbx_seq_one_letter_code
_entity_poly.pdbx_strand_id
1 'polypeptide(L)'
;MSQLTDYTSLILNNIIPTLVAISTFLGILLNYSKKSDFDLIFEDKNIKFLTKLTKSILIILVLYIILQINAIIIYYPIQELTIFEKFKDWKFANVLDLITAILLLCYIIYTIIVLLLKKLFTWIKSLDWVKKLYRNFKNYIYNLLNPKVLNFISSFKKIIILIRKLFNFIHKVLWYILYVSIYILGVYVQSIYFSSIKAELPKVSLTDNEFITFIVHPMFLIIALFAIFFFHGYKKGDFRKNNHYAMRFIEFDELNQPGIELIHLYTKNKTQWIFVKKENLVDQKYIYLFEKDKEKWYEYKRITHSS
;
A
#
# COMPACT_ATOMS: atom_id res chain seq x y z
N MET A 1 -25.38 45.51 12.89
CA MET A 1 -24.16 45.46 13.74
C MET A 1 -23.97 44.08 14.35
N SER A 2 -25.00 43.45 14.96
CA SER A 2 -24.94 42.07 15.51
C SER A 2 -24.56 40.99 14.48
N GLN A 3 -25.16 41.00 13.29
CA GLN A 3 -24.84 40.01 12.24
C GLN A 3 -23.38 40.12 11.77
N LEU A 4 -22.82 41.35 11.69
CA LEU A 4 -21.43 41.54 11.25
C LEU A 4 -20.46 41.00 12.30
N THR A 5 -20.77 41.20 13.59
CA THR A 5 -20.02 40.61 14.71
C THR A 5 -20.11 39.09 14.74
N ASP A 6 -21.26 38.50 14.37
CA ASP A 6 -21.45 37.05 14.28
C ASP A 6 -20.66 36.42 13.13
N TYR A 7 -20.58 37.09 11.97
CA TYR A 7 -19.72 36.61 10.88
C TYR A 7 -18.23 36.72 11.21
N THR A 8 -17.80 37.83 11.81
CA THR A 8 -16.39 37.98 12.23
C THR A 8 -16.00 36.98 13.31
N SER A 9 -16.88 36.67 14.26
CA SER A 9 -16.61 35.68 15.30
C SER A 9 -16.58 34.26 14.74
N LEU A 10 -17.46 33.91 13.80
CA LEU A 10 -17.42 32.63 13.07
C LEU A 10 -16.10 32.47 12.28
N ILE A 11 -15.67 33.52 11.58
CA ILE A 11 -14.43 33.49 10.79
C ILE A 11 -13.21 33.36 11.70
N LEU A 12 -13.11 34.19 12.74
CA LEU A 12 -11.94 34.24 13.64
C LEU A 12 -11.84 33.03 14.57
N ASN A 13 -12.96 32.53 15.09
CA ASN A 13 -12.94 31.47 16.11
C ASN A 13 -13.03 30.06 15.50
N ASN A 14 -13.64 29.91 14.32
CA ASN A 14 -13.84 28.58 13.73
C ASN A 14 -13.03 28.41 12.44
N ILE A 15 -13.17 29.32 11.47
CA ILE A 15 -12.60 29.11 10.13
C ILE A 15 -11.06 29.25 10.14
N ILE A 16 -10.52 30.33 10.71
CA ILE A 16 -9.07 30.58 10.72
C ILE A 16 -8.31 29.49 11.49
N PRO A 17 -8.70 29.09 12.72
CA PRO A 17 -8.02 28.02 13.44
C PRO A 17 -8.06 26.69 12.69
N THR A 18 -9.18 26.38 12.03
CA THR A 18 -9.33 25.17 11.22
C THR A 18 -8.40 25.20 10.00
N LEU A 19 -8.30 26.33 9.29
CA LEU A 19 -7.38 26.50 8.17
C LEU A 19 -5.91 26.36 8.61
N VAL A 20 -5.54 26.94 9.76
CA VAL A 20 -4.19 26.82 10.34
C VAL A 20 -3.88 25.37 10.72
N ALA A 21 -4.83 24.66 11.32
CA ALA A 21 -4.68 23.25 11.64
C ALA A 21 -4.48 22.39 10.37
N ILE A 22 -5.31 22.62 9.34
CA ILE A 22 -5.20 21.94 8.05
C ILE A 22 -3.86 22.25 7.37
N SER A 23 -3.44 23.52 7.33
CA SER A 23 -2.18 23.91 6.69
C SER A 23 -0.97 23.31 7.39
N THR A 24 -0.99 23.25 8.73
CA THR A 24 0.08 22.65 9.53
C THR A 24 0.17 21.15 9.28
N PHE A 25 -0.98 20.46 9.27
CA PHE A 25 -1.06 19.05 8.97
C PHE A 25 -0.59 18.73 7.53
N LEU A 26 -1.02 19.54 6.55
CA LEU A 26 -0.57 19.43 5.16
C LEU A 26 0.92 19.70 5.00
N GLY A 27 1.47 20.67 5.74
CA GLY A 27 2.90 20.96 5.77
C GLY A 27 3.73 19.76 6.21
N ILE A 28 3.30 19.08 7.29
CA ILE A 28 3.91 17.83 7.75
C ILE A 28 3.76 16.73 6.69
N LEU A 29 2.56 16.56 6.12
CA LEU A 29 2.31 15.55 5.08
C LEU A 29 3.24 15.72 3.87
N LEU A 30 3.36 16.93 3.35
CA LEU A 30 4.16 17.25 2.18
C LEU A 30 5.66 17.13 2.46
N ASN A 31 6.13 17.52 3.65
CA ASN A 31 7.55 17.48 3.97
C ASN A 31 8.08 16.03 4.04
N TYR A 32 7.32 15.14 4.70
CA TYR A 32 7.72 13.74 4.78
C TYR A 32 7.39 12.96 3.50
N SER A 33 6.32 13.29 2.76
CA SER A 33 5.99 12.57 1.52
C SER A 33 7.00 12.78 0.40
N LYS A 34 7.67 13.94 0.36
CA LYS A 34 8.73 14.26 -0.62
C LYS A 34 9.99 13.40 -0.49
N LYS A 35 10.27 12.83 0.69
CA LYS A 35 11.46 12.00 0.88
C LYS A 35 11.37 10.75 0.02
N SER A 36 12.35 10.55 -0.86
CA SER A 36 12.43 9.36 -1.70
C SER A 36 12.85 8.13 -0.88
N ASP A 37 12.64 6.92 -1.42
CA ASP A 37 13.17 5.69 -0.79
C ASP A 37 14.70 5.72 -0.68
N PHE A 38 15.36 6.49 -1.54
CA PHE A 38 16.78 6.79 -1.49
C PHE A 38 17.14 7.66 -0.27
N ASP A 39 16.44 8.77 -0.07
CA ASP A 39 16.69 9.65 1.09
C ASP A 39 16.48 8.90 2.40
N LEU A 40 15.49 7.99 2.40
CA LEU A 40 15.22 7.13 3.53
C LEU A 40 16.38 6.20 3.90
N ILE A 41 17.32 5.85 3.02
CA ILE A 41 18.44 4.95 3.36
C ILE A 41 19.23 5.51 4.56
N PHE A 42 19.48 6.82 4.52
CA PHE A 42 20.34 7.56 5.44
C PHE A 42 19.58 8.17 6.63
N GLU A 43 18.33 7.77 6.86
CA GLU A 43 17.49 8.27 7.94
C GLU A 43 17.40 7.28 9.11
N ASP A 44 17.13 7.81 10.30
CA ASP A 44 16.87 7.00 11.48
C ASP A 44 15.61 6.15 11.32
N LYS A 45 15.55 5.05 12.08
CA LYS A 45 14.41 4.13 12.06
C LYS A 45 13.07 4.84 12.32
N ASN A 46 13.06 5.82 13.21
CA ASN A 46 11.86 6.60 13.55
C ASN A 46 11.41 7.49 12.37
N ILE A 47 12.35 8.16 11.69
CA ILE A 47 12.06 9.01 10.53
C ILE A 47 11.62 8.16 9.33
N LYS A 48 12.23 6.98 9.14
CA LYS A 48 11.79 5.97 8.16
C LYS A 48 10.35 5.53 8.40
N PHE A 49 10.01 5.22 9.66
CA PHE A 49 8.65 4.85 10.04
C PHE A 49 7.67 5.99 9.79
N LEU A 50 7.97 7.19 10.29
CA LEU A 50 7.13 8.37 10.15
C LEU A 50 6.87 8.69 8.68
N THR A 51 7.91 8.69 7.85
CA THR A 51 7.77 8.92 6.40
C THR A 51 6.84 7.90 5.73
N LYS A 52 6.96 6.62 6.06
CA LYS A 52 6.08 5.56 5.52
C LYS A 52 4.64 5.71 6.01
N LEU A 53 4.46 6.07 7.27
CA LEU A 53 3.15 6.36 7.85
C LEU A 53 2.51 7.54 7.11
N THR A 54 3.23 8.66 6.99
CA THR A 54 2.76 9.87 6.32
C THR A 54 2.39 9.62 4.85
N LYS A 55 3.21 8.85 4.11
CA LYS A 55 2.88 8.42 2.75
C LYS A 55 1.60 7.57 2.70
N SER A 56 1.41 6.67 3.65
CA SER A 56 0.19 5.84 3.74
C SER A 56 -1.04 6.69 4.04
N ILE A 57 -0.94 7.61 4.99
CA ILE A 57 -2.02 8.58 5.32
C ILE A 57 -2.36 9.42 4.09
N LEU A 58 -1.36 9.94 3.38
CA LEU A 58 -1.58 10.73 2.17
C LEU A 58 -2.33 9.93 1.10
N ILE A 59 -1.95 8.66 0.86
CA ILE A 59 -2.64 7.79 -0.10
C ILE A 59 -4.10 7.56 0.33
N ILE A 60 -4.35 7.29 1.62
CA ILE A 60 -5.71 7.12 2.17
C ILE A 60 -6.54 8.38 1.92
N LEU A 61 -5.98 9.57 2.19
CA LEU A 61 -6.66 10.85 1.95
C LEU A 61 -6.98 11.07 0.47
N VAL A 62 -6.02 10.79 -0.42
CA VAL A 62 -6.23 10.91 -1.88
C VAL A 62 -7.32 9.95 -2.35
N LEU A 63 -7.28 8.69 -1.92
CA LEU A 63 -8.31 7.70 -2.27
C LEU A 63 -9.69 8.09 -1.73
N TYR A 64 -9.74 8.66 -0.53
CA TYR A 64 -10.98 9.20 0.05
C TYR A 64 -11.54 10.35 -0.79
N ILE A 65 -10.72 11.33 -1.16
CA ILE A 65 -11.14 12.45 -2.02
C ILE A 65 -11.64 11.91 -3.38
N ILE A 66 -10.94 10.94 -3.97
CA ILE A 66 -11.36 10.30 -5.22
C ILE A 66 -12.72 9.61 -5.07
N LEU A 67 -12.95 8.90 -3.95
CA LEU A 67 -14.25 8.29 -3.67
C LEU A 67 -15.37 9.33 -3.61
N GLN A 68 -15.15 10.42 -2.87
CA GLN A 68 -16.12 11.50 -2.71
C GLN A 68 -16.45 12.19 -4.05
N ILE A 69 -15.42 12.51 -4.84
CA ILE A 69 -15.59 13.09 -6.18
C ILE A 69 -16.38 12.13 -7.06
N ASN A 70 -16.03 10.84 -7.07
CA ASN A 70 -16.74 9.85 -7.88
C ASN A 70 -18.20 9.70 -7.46
N ALA A 71 -18.50 9.72 -6.16
CA ALA A 71 -19.89 9.68 -5.67
C ALA A 71 -20.70 10.88 -6.17
N ILE A 72 -20.12 12.09 -6.11
CA ILE A 72 -20.78 13.30 -6.62
C ILE A 72 -20.97 13.24 -8.14
N ILE A 73 -19.93 12.84 -8.88
CA ILE A 73 -19.99 12.73 -10.34
C ILE A 73 -21.04 11.70 -10.76
N ILE A 74 -21.09 10.55 -10.09
CA ILE A 74 -22.02 9.45 -10.41
C ILE A 74 -23.44 9.78 -9.97
N TYR A 75 -23.62 10.55 -8.91
CA TYR A 75 -24.94 10.98 -8.45
C TYR A 75 -25.77 11.68 -9.54
N TYR A 76 -25.20 12.67 -10.24
CA TYR A 76 -25.93 13.46 -11.24
C TYR A 76 -26.55 12.65 -12.39
N PRO A 77 -25.84 11.68 -13.03
CA PRO A 77 -26.45 10.86 -14.06
C PRO A 77 -27.40 9.79 -13.49
N ILE A 78 -27.16 9.26 -12.29
CA ILE A 78 -28.02 8.19 -11.75
C ILE A 78 -29.31 8.73 -11.12
N GLN A 79 -29.36 9.99 -10.68
CA GLN A 79 -30.54 10.55 -10.00
C GLN A 79 -31.80 10.53 -10.88
N GLU A 80 -31.63 10.54 -12.19
CA GLU A 80 -32.72 10.50 -13.19
C GLU A 80 -33.20 9.07 -13.47
N LEU A 81 -32.47 8.05 -13.00
CA LEU A 81 -32.86 6.66 -13.18
C LEU A 81 -33.95 6.27 -12.18
N THR A 82 -35.04 5.70 -12.70
CA THR A 82 -36.15 5.18 -11.87
C THR A 82 -35.71 4.15 -10.84
N ILE A 83 -34.64 3.41 -11.12
CA ILE A 83 -34.03 2.46 -10.17
C ILE A 83 -33.43 3.20 -8.99
N PHE A 84 -32.68 4.28 -9.23
CA PHE A 84 -32.08 5.05 -8.14
C PHE A 84 -33.15 5.68 -7.25
N GLU A 85 -34.21 6.23 -7.84
CA GLU A 85 -35.31 6.82 -7.08
C GLU A 85 -36.01 5.81 -6.15
N LYS A 86 -36.14 4.55 -6.58
CA LYS A 86 -36.68 3.46 -5.76
C LYS A 86 -35.75 3.02 -4.64
N PHE A 87 -34.44 3.18 -4.81
CA PHE A 87 -33.41 2.64 -3.93
C PHE A 87 -32.52 3.72 -3.27
N LYS A 88 -32.97 4.97 -3.23
CA LYS A 88 -32.27 6.08 -2.55
C LYS A 88 -32.55 6.17 -1.04
N ASP A 89 -33.30 5.23 -0.47
CA ASP A 89 -33.64 5.24 0.96
C ASP A 89 -32.40 4.96 1.82
N TRP A 90 -32.27 5.69 2.93
CA TRP A 90 -31.21 5.52 3.92
C TRP A 90 -31.16 4.08 4.47
N LYS A 91 -32.32 3.42 4.59
CA LYS A 91 -32.39 2.00 4.99
C LYS A 91 -31.71 1.09 3.97
N PHE A 92 -31.87 1.38 2.69
CA PHE A 92 -31.23 0.61 1.63
C PHE A 92 -29.71 0.81 1.62
N ALA A 93 -29.26 2.07 1.81
CA ALA A 93 -27.84 2.38 1.97
C ALA A 93 -27.21 1.60 3.14
N ASN A 94 -27.86 1.54 4.30
CA ASN A 94 -27.40 0.75 5.45
C ASN A 94 -27.31 -0.75 5.17
N VAL A 95 -28.24 -1.31 4.39
CA VAL A 95 -28.17 -2.73 3.97
C VAL A 95 -26.98 -2.96 3.05
N LEU A 96 -26.73 -2.06 2.10
CA LEU A 96 -25.56 -2.15 1.23
C LEU A 96 -24.25 -1.99 2.00
N ASP A 97 -24.21 -1.12 3.01
CA ASP A 97 -23.05 -0.97 3.89
C ASP A 97 -22.80 -2.25 4.71
N LEU A 98 -23.86 -2.88 5.22
CA LEU A 98 -23.75 -4.16 5.91
C LEU A 98 -23.21 -5.25 4.98
N ILE A 99 -23.73 -5.35 3.75
CA ILE A 99 -23.22 -6.27 2.73
C ILE A 99 -21.75 -6.01 2.46
N THR A 100 -21.37 -4.73 2.33
CA THR A 100 -19.99 -4.31 2.08
C THR A 100 -19.07 -4.70 3.24
N ALA A 101 -19.53 -4.50 4.49
CA ALA A 101 -18.81 -4.93 5.68
C ALA A 101 -18.64 -6.45 5.77
N ILE A 102 -19.68 -7.22 5.43
CA ILE A 102 -19.61 -8.69 5.37
C ILE A 102 -18.60 -9.15 4.32
N LEU A 103 -18.65 -8.58 3.10
CA LEU A 103 -17.70 -8.90 2.03
C LEU A 103 -16.25 -8.60 2.46
N LEU A 104 -16.06 -7.49 3.16
CA LEU A 104 -14.77 -7.08 3.70
C LEU A 104 -14.26 -8.08 4.76
N LEU A 105 -15.13 -8.49 5.69
CA LEU A 105 -14.82 -9.49 6.71
C LEU A 105 -14.49 -10.85 6.10
N CYS A 106 -15.28 -11.33 5.13
CA CYS A 106 -15.01 -12.54 4.37
C CYS A 106 -13.62 -12.49 3.71
N TYR A 107 -13.25 -11.35 3.13
CA TYR A 107 -11.95 -11.17 2.52
C TYR A 107 -10.80 -11.20 3.54
N ILE A 108 -10.97 -10.55 4.70
CA ILE A 108 -9.97 -10.57 5.77
C ILE A 108 -9.75 -12.01 6.26
N ILE A 109 -10.83 -12.74 6.56
CA ILE A 109 -10.78 -14.14 6.99
C ILE A 109 -10.06 -14.99 5.95
N TYR A 110 -10.46 -14.87 4.68
CA TYR A 110 -9.82 -15.57 3.57
C TYR A 110 -8.31 -15.26 3.49
N THR A 111 -7.92 -14.00 3.64
CA THR A 111 -6.51 -13.58 3.61
C THR A 111 -5.71 -14.20 4.76
N ILE A 112 -6.28 -14.21 5.97
CA ILE A 112 -5.67 -14.83 7.16
C ILE A 112 -5.48 -16.33 6.94
N ILE A 113 -6.52 -17.04 6.47
CA ILE A 113 -6.46 -18.48 6.19
C ILE A 113 -5.32 -18.78 5.20
N VAL A 114 -5.22 -18.02 4.11
CA VAL A 114 -4.16 -18.26 3.12
C VAL A 114 -2.76 -17.96 3.69
N LEU A 115 -2.61 -16.95 4.54
CA LEU A 115 -1.34 -16.66 5.21
C LEU A 115 -0.94 -17.78 6.18
N LEU A 116 -1.89 -18.28 6.97
CA LEU A 116 -1.68 -19.40 7.89
C LEU A 116 -1.30 -20.67 7.14
N LEU A 117 -2.01 -21.03 6.07
CA LEU A 117 -1.68 -22.17 5.21
C LEU A 117 -0.27 -22.05 4.64
N LYS A 118 0.12 -20.86 4.14
CA LYS A 118 1.47 -20.63 3.61
C LYS A 118 2.54 -20.84 4.68
N LYS A 119 2.32 -20.34 5.90
CA LYS A 119 3.23 -20.52 7.03
C LYS A 119 3.33 -22.00 7.44
N LEU A 120 2.19 -22.69 7.54
CA LEU A 120 2.10 -24.12 7.82
C LEU A 120 2.87 -24.95 6.79
N PHE A 121 2.65 -24.73 5.49
CA PHE A 121 3.38 -25.44 4.42
C PHE A 121 4.89 -25.18 4.46
N THR A 122 5.31 -23.97 4.81
CA THR A 122 6.74 -23.63 4.93
C THR A 122 7.36 -24.34 6.13
N TRP A 123 6.65 -24.39 7.25
CA TRP A 123 7.06 -25.10 8.46
C TRP A 123 7.14 -26.62 8.21
N ILE A 124 6.11 -27.23 7.62
CA ILE A 124 6.10 -28.66 7.26
C ILE A 124 7.32 -29.01 6.39
N LYS A 125 7.64 -28.18 5.38
CA LYS A 125 8.84 -28.39 4.54
C LYS A 125 10.16 -28.27 5.29
N SER A 126 10.20 -27.52 6.39
CA SER A 126 11.42 -27.33 7.18
C SER A 126 11.74 -28.50 8.09
N LEU A 127 10.77 -29.37 8.40
CA LEU A 127 10.92 -30.52 9.27
C LEU A 127 11.86 -31.58 8.65
N ASP A 128 12.84 -32.03 9.44
CA ASP A 128 13.89 -32.91 8.95
C ASP A 128 13.39 -34.31 8.56
N TRP A 129 12.36 -34.82 9.23
CA TRP A 129 11.73 -36.09 8.84
C TRP A 129 11.05 -35.99 7.47
N VAL A 130 10.44 -34.85 7.12
CA VAL A 130 9.84 -34.61 5.79
C VAL A 130 10.93 -34.55 4.72
N LYS A 131 12.07 -33.90 5.02
CA LYS A 131 13.24 -33.88 4.11
C LYS A 131 13.80 -35.29 3.90
N LYS A 132 13.94 -36.08 4.98
CA LYS A 132 14.39 -37.48 4.91
C LYS A 132 13.40 -38.35 4.14
N LEU A 133 12.10 -38.23 4.39
CA LEU A 133 11.05 -38.95 3.68
C LEU A 133 11.09 -38.62 2.18
N TYR A 134 11.17 -37.34 1.83
CA TYR A 134 11.30 -36.90 0.44
C TYR A 134 12.56 -37.47 -0.24
N ARG A 135 13.70 -37.47 0.46
CA ARG A 135 14.96 -38.03 -0.05
C ARG A 135 14.88 -39.55 -0.25
N ASN A 136 14.32 -40.28 0.70
CA ASN A 136 14.15 -41.73 0.62
C ASN A 136 13.18 -42.12 -0.50
N PHE A 137 12.06 -41.39 -0.64
CA PHE A 137 11.08 -41.61 -1.71
C PHE A 137 11.68 -41.31 -3.09
N LYS A 138 12.47 -40.23 -3.20
CA LYS A 138 13.21 -39.88 -4.43
C LYS A 138 14.21 -40.96 -4.82
N ASN A 139 14.99 -41.47 -3.86
CA ASN A 139 15.96 -42.54 -4.10
C ASN A 139 15.28 -43.86 -4.48
N TYR A 140 14.18 -44.21 -3.83
CA TYR A 140 13.37 -45.39 -4.17
C TYR A 140 12.84 -45.32 -5.61
N ILE A 141 12.26 -44.19 -5.99
CA ILE A 141 11.80 -43.94 -7.37
C ILE A 141 12.94 -44.00 -8.39
N TYR A 142 14.10 -43.46 -8.05
CA TYR A 142 15.29 -43.50 -8.91
C TYR A 142 15.80 -44.93 -9.10
N ASN A 143 15.73 -45.78 -8.08
CA ASN A 143 16.12 -47.19 -8.20
C ASN A 143 15.07 -48.03 -8.92
N LEU A 144 13.81 -47.60 -8.96
CA LEU A 144 12.68 -48.26 -9.66
C LEU A 144 12.53 -47.82 -11.14
N LEU A 145 13.54 -47.14 -11.70
CA LEU A 145 13.52 -46.40 -12.98
C LEU A 145 13.19 -47.26 -14.21
N ASN A 146 11.90 -47.54 -14.41
CA ASN A 146 11.33 -47.87 -15.71
C ASN A 146 10.90 -46.55 -16.39
N PRO A 147 11.25 -46.27 -17.67
CA PRO A 147 10.93 -45.00 -18.35
C PRO A 147 9.45 -44.58 -18.28
N LYS A 148 8.52 -45.55 -18.15
CA LYS A 148 7.09 -45.28 -17.95
C LYS A 148 6.77 -44.57 -16.63
N VAL A 149 7.44 -44.95 -15.52
CA VAL A 149 7.23 -44.35 -14.19
C VAL A 149 7.80 -42.93 -14.15
N LEU A 150 8.94 -42.69 -14.80
CA LEU A 150 9.54 -41.36 -14.91
C LEU A 150 8.63 -40.40 -15.69
N ASN A 151 8.04 -40.86 -16.81
CA ASN A 151 7.07 -40.10 -17.58
C ASN A 151 5.78 -39.82 -16.79
N PHE A 152 5.29 -40.78 -16.00
CA PHE A 152 4.13 -40.56 -15.13
C PHE A 152 4.39 -39.48 -14.06
N ILE A 153 5.54 -39.52 -13.39
CA ILE A 153 5.92 -38.52 -12.37
C ILE A 153 6.11 -37.14 -13.01
N SER A 154 6.73 -37.07 -14.19
CA SER A 154 6.88 -35.83 -14.96
C SER A 154 5.52 -35.21 -15.32
N SER A 155 4.58 -36.02 -15.79
CA SER A 155 3.21 -35.60 -16.10
C SER A 155 2.44 -35.17 -14.84
N PHE A 156 2.54 -35.91 -13.74
CA PHE A 156 1.90 -35.56 -12.47
C PHE A 156 2.45 -34.25 -11.90
N LYS A 157 3.77 -34.03 -11.98
CA LYS A 157 4.41 -32.77 -11.60
C LYS A 157 3.91 -31.60 -12.46
N LYS A 158 3.74 -31.79 -13.78
CA LYS A 158 3.14 -30.78 -14.67
C LYS A 158 1.70 -30.45 -14.27
N ILE A 159 0.88 -31.46 -13.94
CA ILE A 159 -0.50 -31.28 -13.48
C ILE A 159 -0.55 -30.48 -12.16
N ILE A 160 0.28 -30.81 -11.17
CA ILE A 160 0.36 -30.04 -9.91
C ILE A 160 0.77 -28.58 -10.17
N ILE A 161 1.73 -28.36 -11.07
CA ILE A 161 2.15 -27.00 -11.46
C ILE A 161 0.98 -26.26 -12.13
N LEU A 162 0.23 -26.92 -12.99
CA LEU A 162 -0.94 -26.36 -13.66
C LEU A 162 -2.04 -25.99 -12.65
N ILE A 163 -2.40 -26.89 -11.73
CA ILE A 163 -3.37 -26.65 -10.66
C ILE A 163 -2.93 -25.45 -9.80
N ARG A 164 -1.65 -25.39 -9.43
CA ARG A 164 -1.11 -24.25 -8.66
C ARG A 164 -1.19 -22.94 -9.44
N LYS A 165 -0.91 -22.95 -10.75
CA LYS A 165 -1.05 -21.75 -11.61
C LYS A 165 -2.51 -21.32 -11.71
N LEU A 166 -3.43 -22.26 -11.91
CA LEU A 166 -4.87 -22.02 -11.97
C LEU A 166 -5.40 -21.44 -10.67
N PHE A 167 -5.04 -22.03 -9.52
CA PHE A 167 -5.42 -21.53 -8.20
C PHE A 167 -4.89 -20.11 -7.95
N ASN A 168 -3.63 -19.83 -8.31
CA ASN A 168 -3.07 -18.49 -8.21
C ASN A 168 -3.79 -17.48 -9.12
N PHE A 169 -4.22 -17.91 -10.31
CA PHE A 169 -4.99 -17.07 -11.23
C PHE A 169 -6.38 -16.77 -10.67
N ILE A 170 -7.14 -17.79 -10.27
CA ILE A 170 -8.47 -17.65 -9.65
C ILE A 170 -8.39 -16.71 -8.45
N HIS A 171 -7.40 -16.90 -7.59
CA HIS A 171 -7.21 -16.04 -6.43
C HIS A 171 -6.94 -14.57 -6.80
N LYS A 172 -6.12 -14.30 -7.83
CA LYS A 172 -5.83 -12.92 -8.29
C LYS A 172 -7.09 -12.25 -8.84
N VAL A 173 -7.85 -12.97 -9.65
CA VAL A 173 -9.08 -12.46 -10.28
C VAL A 173 -10.15 -12.21 -9.22
N LEU A 174 -10.40 -13.19 -8.33
CA LEU A 174 -11.40 -13.09 -7.28
C LEU A 174 -11.13 -11.91 -6.34
N TRP A 175 -9.86 -11.67 -5.98
CA TRP A 175 -9.51 -10.52 -5.16
C TRP A 175 -9.80 -9.19 -5.84
N TYR A 176 -9.41 -9.05 -7.11
CA TYR A 176 -9.64 -7.82 -7.86
C TYR A 176 -11.13 -7.54 -8.03
N ILE A 177 -11.92 -8.55 -8.37
CA ILE A 177 -13.38 -8.45 -8.46
C ILE A 177 -13.95 -7.98 -7.12
N LEU A 178 -13.57 -8.61 -6.01
CA LEU A 178 -14.07 -8.25 -4.69
C LEU A 178 -13.70 -6.81 -4.29
N TYR A 179 -12.47 -6.38 -4.58
CA TYR A 179 -12.02 -5.01 -4.35
C TYR A 179 -12.85 -3.99 -5.14
N VAL A 180 -13.02 -4.24 -6.45
CA VAL A 180 -13.79 -3.36 -7.34
C VAL A 180 -15.27 -3.33 -6.95
N SER A 181 -15.87 -4.47 -6.59
CA SER A 181 -17.26 -4.53 -6.14
C SER A 181 -17.48 -3.73 -4.85
N ILE A 182 -16.60 -3.87 -3.85
CA ILE A 182 -16.67 -3.08 -2.62
C ILE A 182 -16.54 -1.59 -2.92
N TYR A 183 -15.63 -1.21 -3.82
CA TYR A 183 -15.44 0.18 -4.22
C TYR A 183 -16.70 0.75 -4.91
N ILE A 184 -17.25 0.05 -5.90
CA ILE A 184 -18.46 0.47 -6.62
C ILE A 184 -19.66 0.60 -5.66
N LEU A 185 -19.84 -0.38 -4.77
CA LEU A 185 -20.88 -0.33 -3.74
C LEU A 185 -20.70 0.89 -2.83
N GLY A 186 -19.48 1.16 -2.39
CA GLY A 186 -19.16 2.34 -1.58
C GLY A 186 -19.46 3.65 -2.29
N VAL A 187 -19.11 3.77 -3.56
CA VAL A 187 -19.44 4.94 -4.39
C VAL A 187 -20.95 5.14 -4.49
N TYR A 188 -21.69 4.06 -4.74
CA TYR A 188 -23.15 4.11 -4.83
C TYR A 188 -23.80 4.53 -3.50
N VAL A 189 -23.37 3.95 -2.38
CA VAL A 189 -23.85 4.34 -1.05
C VAL A 189 -23.53 5.81 -0.75
N GLN A 190 -22.32 6.27 -1.07
CA GLN A 190 -21.96 7.68 -0.89
C GLN A 190 -22.76 8.61 -1.79
N SER A 191 -23.19 8.15 -2.97
CA SER A 191 -24.09 8.91 -3.84
C SER A 191 -25.47 9.08 -3.19
N ILE A 192 -25.96 8.05 -2.48
CA ILE A 192 -27.20 8.15 -1.70
C ILE A 192 -27.03 9.14 -0.55
N TYR A 193 -25.95 9.03 0.24
CA TYR A 193 -25.70 9.96 1.34
C TYR A 193 -25.56 11.40 0.87
N PHE A 194 -24.83 11.64 -0.23
CA PHE A 194 -24.77 12.95 -0.88
C PHE A 194 -26.17 13.46 -1.24
N SER A 195 -27.01 12.62 -1.85
CA SER A 195 -28.39 13.00 -2.19
C SER A 195 -29.19 13.48 -0.99
N SER A 196 -28.98 12.89 0.19
CA SER A 196 -29.69 13.22 1.41
C SER A 196 -29.24 14.54 2.03
N ILE A 197 -27.97 14.93 1.86
CA ILE A 197 -27.41 16.12 2.54
C ILE A 197 -27.08 17.28 1.59
N LYS A 198 -27.22 17.12 0.27
CA LYS A 198 -26.78 18.14 -0.72
C LYS A 198 -27.39 19.53 -0.51
N ALA A 199 -28.57 19.61 0.10
CA ALA A 199 -29.23 20.88 0.42
C ALA A 199 -28.68 21.56 1.67
N GLU A 200 -28.08 20.79 2.59
CA GLU A 200 -27.49 21.29 3.84
C GLU A 200 -26.00 21.61 3.71
N LEU A 201 -25.29 20.99 2.76
CA LEU A 201 -23.87 21.25 2.49
C LEU A 201 -23.55 22.75 2.28
N PRO A 202 -24.32 23.54 1.48
CA PRO A 202 -24.04 24.97 1.31
C PRO A 202 -24.27 25.80 2.58
N LYS A 203 -25.07 25.30 3.52
CA LYS A 203 -25.40 25.99 4.77
C LYS A 203 -24.39 25.72 5.89
N VAL A 204 -23.46 24.77 5.69
CA VAL A 204 -22.44 24.36 6.67
C VAL A 204 -23.08 23.94 8.01
N SER A 205 -24.31 23.43 7.97
CA SER A 205 -25.10 23.04 9.13
C SER A 205 -25.40 21.55 9.11
N LEU A 206 -24.35 20.72 9.12
CA LEU A 206 -24.49 19.27 9.24
C LEU A 206 -24.75 18.91 10.71
N THR A 207 -25.72 18.04 10.93
CA THR A 207 -25.88 17.34 12.20
C THR A 207 -24.75 16.31 12.40
N ASP A 208 -24.51 15.88 13.64
CA ASP A 208 -23.51 14.86 13.94
C ASP A 208 -23.72 13.58 13.12
N ASN A 209 -24.97 13.16 12.94
CA ASN A 209 -25.31 11.97 12.15
C ASN A 209 -24.96 12.16 10.67
N GLU A 210 -25.23 13.33 10.09
CA GLU A 210 -24.89 13.62 8.68
C GLU A 210 -23.37 13.69 8.51
N PHE A 211 -22.66 14.31 9.46
CA PHE A 211 -21.20 14.33 9.47
C PHE A 211 -20.62 12.92 9.55
N ILE A 212 -21.09 12.09 10.47
CA ILE A 212 -20.61 10.70 10.60
C ILE A 212 -20.87 9.91 9.32
N THR A 213 -22.07 10.02 8.76
CA THR A 213 -22.50 9.20 7.63
C THR A 213 -21.80 9.61 6.33
N PHE A 214 -21.63 10.91 6.09
CA PHE A 214 -21.07 11.43 4.85
C PHE A 214 -19.54 11.59 4.87
N ILE A 215 -18.95 11.88 6.04
CA ILE A 215 -17.50 12.13 6.16
C ILE A 215 -16.78 10.93 6.76
N VAL A 216 -17.23 10.47 7.95
CA VAL A 216 -16.48 9.50 8.74
C VAL A 216 -16.61 8.07 8.17
N HIS A 217 -17.81 7.64 7.83
CA HIS A 217 -18.07 6.30 7.31
C HIS A 217 -17.27 5.96 6.03
N PRO A 218 -17.25 6.81 4.98
CA PRO A 218 -16.45 6.53 3.78
C PRO A 218 -14.94 6.47 4.07
N MET A 219 -14.46 7.20 5.08
CA MET A 219 -13.06 7.14 5.50
C MET A 219 -12.70 5.75 6.04
N PHE A 220 -13.58 5.12 6.84
CA PHE A 220 -13.39 3.73 7.28
C PHE A 220 -13.35 2.74 6.12
N LEU A 221 -14.23 2.90 5.13
CA LEU A 221 -14.24 2.06 3.94
C LEU A 221 -12.90 2.15 3.19
N ILE A 222 -12.37 3.36 3.01
CA ILE A 222 -11.09 3.58 2.31
C ILE A 222 -9.90 3.04 3.10
N ILE A 223 -9.89 3.22 4.42
CA ILE A 223 -8.87 2.60 5.28
C ILE A 223 -8.89 1.08 5.12
N ALA A 224 -10.08 0.48 5.08
CA ALA A 224 -10.22 -0.96 4.94
C ALA A 224 -9.80 -1.44 3.53
N LEU A 225 -10.21 -0.77 2.46
CA LEU A 225 -9.75 -1.04 1.09
C LEU A 225 -8.23 -0.86 0.93
N PHE A 226 -7.66 0.18 1.54
CA PHE A 226 -6.22 0.40 1.54
C PHE A 226 -5.49 -0.73 2.27
N ALA A 227 -5.99 -1.15 3.44
CA ALA A 227 -5.44 -2.28 4.18
C ALA A 227 -5.47 -3.57 3.33
N ILE A 228 -6.59 -3.84 2.64
CA ILE A 228 -6.74 -4.97 1.71
C ILE A 228 -5.66 -4.94 0.62
N PHE A 229 -5.48 -3.79 -0.02
CA PHE A 229 -4.48 -3.58 -1.06
C PHE A 229 -3.06 -3.77 -0.51
N PHE A 230 -2.77 -3.20 0.67
CA PHE A 230 -1.50 -3.31 1.35
C PHE A 230 -1.14 -4.76 1.71
N PHE A 231 -2.06 -5.52 2.31
CA PHE A 231 -1.83 -6.94 2.63
C PHE A 231 -1.64 -7.78 1.36
N HIS A 232 -2.36 -7.46 0.27
CA HIS A 232 -2.20 -8.15 -1.01
C HIS A 232 -0.82 -7.87 -1.63
N GLY A 233 -0.38 -6.61 -1.67
CA GLY A 233 0.96 -6.23 -2.15
C GLY A 233 2.08 -6.84 -1.30
N TYR A 234 1.89 -6.96 0.02
CA TYR A 234 2.85 -7.61 0.91
C TYR A 234 3.02 -9.09 0.58
N LYS A 235 1.93 -9.77 0.26
CA LYS A 235 1.93 -11.19 -0.14
C LYS A 235 2.64 -11.43 -1.48
N LYS A 236 2.53 -10.51 -2.44
CA LYS A 236 3.25 -10.56 -3.72
C LYS A 236 4.75 -10.27 -3.59
N GLY A 237 5.19 -9.78 -2.42
CA GLY A 237 6.57 -9.36 -2.21
C GLY A 237 6.87 -8.01 -2.85
N ASP A 238 5.86 -7.27 -3.33
CA ASP A 238 6.06 -5.96 -3.95
C ASP A 238 6.64 -4.95 -2.94
N PHE A 239 6.32 -5.08 -1.64
CA PHE A 239 6.98 -4.30 -0.58
C PHE A 239 8.32 -4.89 -0.09
N ARG A 240 8.67 -6.12 -0.48
CA ARG A 240 10.01 -6.72 -0.20
C ARG A 240 11.03 -6.41 -1.30
N LYS A 241 10.57 -5.96 -2.47
CA LYS A 241 11.41 -5.33 -3.51
C LYS A 241 11.91 -3.94 -3.10
N ASN A 242 11.63 -3.50 -1.88
CA ASN A 242 12.28 -2.33 -1.34
C ASN A 242 13.79 -2.59 -1.35
N ASN A 243 14.48 -1.70 -2.03
CA ASN A 243 15.91 -1.68 -2.25
C ASN A 243 16.62 -1.62 -0.90
N HIS A 244 16.88 -2.78 -0.28
CA HIS A 244 17.70 -2.84 0.92
C HIS A 244 19.12 -2.59 0.47
N TYR A 245 19.78 -1.57 0.99
CA TYR A 245 21.20 -1.38 0.74
C TYR A 245 22.00 -2.04 1.84
N ALA A 246 22.95 -2.89 1.46
CA ALA A 246 23.99 -3.37 2.36
C ALA A 246 25.06 -2.27 2.46
N MET A 247 25.45 -1.94 3.68
CA MET A 247 26.48 -0.95 3.95
C MET A 247 27.82 -1.65 4.20
N ARG A 248 28.89 -1.14 3.60
CA ARG A 248 30.27 -1.56 3.86
C ARG A 248 31.14 -0.32 4.04
N PHE A 249 32.10 -0.39 4.96
CA PHE A 249 33.18 0.60 5.03
C PHE A 249 34.12 0.40 3.85
N ILE A 250 34.60 1.51 3.28
CA ILE A 250 35.59 1.48 2.20
C ILE A 250 36.65 2.54 2.46
N GLU A 251 37.83 2.33 1.89
CA GLU A 251 38.89 3.33 1.88
C GLU A 251 38.81 4.17 0.60
N PHE A 252 39.31 5.41 0.65
CA PHE A 252 39.30 6.30 -0.52
C PHE A 252 40.12 5.73 -1.69
N ASP A 253 41.16 4.94 -1.41
CA ASP A 253 42.00 4.30 -2.42
C ASP A 253 41.22 3.30 -3.29
N GLU A 254 40.13 2.71 -2.79
CA GLU A 254 39.22 1.87 -3.57
C GLU A 254 38.43 2.69 -4.61
N LEU A 255 38.29 4.00 -4.40
CA LEU A 255 37.57 4.93 -5.28
C LEU A 255 38.51 5.73 -6.17
N ASN A 256 39.78 5.90 -5.78
CA ASN A 256 40.79 6.63 -6.50
C ASN A 256 41.53 5.76 -7.55
N GLN A 257 40.78 4.90 -8.24
CA GLN A 257 41.31 4.07 -9.32
C GLN A 257 41.10 4.74 -10.68
N PRO A 258 42.03 4.56 -11.64
CA PRO A 258 41.89 5.10 -12.99
C PRO A 258 40.56 4.67 -13.62
N GLY A 259 39.79 5.64 -14.11
CA GLY A 259 38.49 5.39 -14.77
C GLY A 259 37.26 5.43 -13.86
N ILE A 260 37.42 5.60 -12.55
CA ILE A 260 36.29 5.82 -11.63
C ILE A 260 35.95 7.32 -11.60
N GLU A 261 34.83 7.69 -12.24
CA GLU A 261 34.27 9.05 -12.17
C GLU A 261 33.09 9.07 -11.19
N LEU A 262 33.27 9.76 -10.07
CA LEU A 262 32.22 9.97 -9.05
C LEU A 262 31.45 11.26 -9.32
N ILE A 263 30.14 11.13 -9.46
CA ILE A 263 29.21 12.24 -9.58
C ILE A 263 28.64 12.54 -8.19
N HIS A 264 28.86 13.75 -7.70
CA HIS A 264 28.21 14.25 -6.49
C HIS A 264 26.72 14.49 -6.77
N LEU A 265 25.86 13.84 -6.00
CA LEU A 265 24.42 14.01 -6.11
C LEU A 265 23.95 15.20 -5.28
N TYR A 266 24.20 15.17 -3.97
CA TYR A 266 23.88 16.25 -3.06
C TYR A 266 24.59 16.09 -1.70
N THR A 267 24.59 17.18 -0.93
CA THR A 267 25.12 17.22 0.42
C THR A 267 23.99 17.18 1.44
N LYS A 268 24.00 16.20 2.34
CA LYS A 268 23.07 16.08 3.47
C LYS A 268 23.68 16.70 4.73
N ASN A 269 22.89 17.46 5.48
CA ASN A 269 23.26 18.07 6.77
C ASN A 269 24.61 18.83 6.77
N LYS A 270 25.05 19.34 5.61
CA LYS A 270 26.36 20.00 5.37
C LYS A 270 27.61 19.12 5.55
N THR A 271 27.51 17.95 6.19
CA THR A 271 28.67 17.12 6.56
C THR A 271 28.69 15.75 5.87
N GLN A 272 27.61 15.36 5.19
CA GLN A 272 27.49 14.09 4.50
C GLN A 272 27.39 14.31 2.99
N TRP A 273 28.37 13.85 2.23
CA TRP A 273 28.41 14.01 0.77
C TRP A 273 28.06 12.68 0.10
N ILE A 274 27.07 12.71 -0.80
CA ILE A 274 26.57 11.50 -1.45
C ILE A 274 26.99 11.51 -2.91
N PHE A 275 27.60 10.40 -3.33
CA PHE A 275 28.17 10.20 -4.65
C PHE A 275 27.66 8.92 -5.29
N VAL A 276 27.71 8.89 -6.62
CA VAL A 276 27.50 7.67 -7.42
C VAL A 276 28.54 7.60 -8.51
N LYS A 277 28.90 6.40 -8.94
CA LYS A 277 29.68 6.24 -10.17
C LYS A 277 28.84 6.64 -11.37
N LYS A 278 29.44 7.26 -12.38
CA LYS A 278 28.77 7.68 -13.63
C LYS A 278 27.97 6.56 -14.29
N GLU A 279 28.53 5.36 -14.35
CA GLU A 279 27.90 4.14 -14.87
C GLU A 279 26.65 3.72 -14.09
N ASN A 280 26.54 4.10 -12.81
CA ASN A 280 25.44 3.72 -11.92
C ASN A 280 24.48 4.90 -11.63
N LEU A 281 24.59 6.00 -12.38
CA LEU A 281 23.78 7.21 -12.13
C LEU A 281 22.28 6.93 -12.27
N VAL A 282 21.90 6.08 -13.24
CA VAL A 282 20.50 5.75 -13.55
C VAL A 282 19.97 4.65 -12.64
N ASP A 283 20.73 3.57 -12.48
CA ASP A 283 20.25 2.39 -11.75
C ASP A 283 20.47 2.50 -10.23
N GLN A 284 21.37 3.38 -9.79
CA GLN A 284 21.78 3.64 -8.41
C GLN A 284 22.09 2.34 -7.65
N LYS A 285 22.68 1.36 -8.33
CA LYS A 285 22.99 0.06 -7.72
C LYS A 285 24.01 0.17 -6.59
N TYR A 286 24.94 1.11 -6.71
CA TYR A 286 25.95 1.44 -5.71
C TYR A 286 25.93 2.93 -5.44
N ILE A 287 25.95 3.29 -4.17
CA ILE A 287 25.97 4.67 -3.69
C ILE A 287 27.12 4.80 -2.70
N TYR A 288 27.83 5.91 -2.77
CA TYR A 288 28.95 6.20 -1.89
C TYR A 288 28.59 7.40 -1.02
N LEU A 289 28.87 7.29 0.28
CA LEU A 289 28.66 8.35 1.26
C LEU A 289 30.01 8.68 1.88
N PHE A 290 30.36 9.95 1.88
CA PHE A 290 31.48 10.48 2.63
C PHE A 290 30.96 11.30 3.81
N GLU A 291 31.33 10.90 5.03
CA GLU A 291 31.07 11.69 6.23
C GLU A 291 32.29 12.54 6.55
N LYS A 292 32.19 13.86 6.29
CA LYS A 292 33.26 14.82 6.51
C LYS A 292 33.73 14.85 7.96
N ASP A 293 32.80 14.82 8.92
CA ASP A 293 33.12 14.92 10.36
C ASP A 293 33.95 13.75 10.89
N LYS A 294 33.83 12.59 10.24
CA LYS A 294 34.54 11.35 10.63
C LYS A 294 35.63 10.96 9.65
N GLU A 295 35.75 11.71 8.54
CA GLU A 295 36.60 11.40 7.39
C GLU A 295 36.45 9.94 6.91
N LYS A 296 35.20 9.45 6.87
CA LYS A 296 34.90 8.05 6.53
C LYS A 296 34.10 7.92 5.26
N TRP A 297 34.46 6.91 4.46
CA TRP A 297 33.73 6.50 3.28
C TRP A 297 32.92 5.23 3.52
N TYR A 298 31.74 5.22 2.92
CA TYR A 298 30.78 4.14 3.02
C TYR A 298 30.25 3.80 1.64
N GLU A 299 30.23 2.50 1.31
CA GLU A 299 29.54 1.98 0.13
C GLU A 299 28.20 1.38 0.54
N TYR A 300 27.16 1.76 -0.17
CA TYR A 300 25.82 1.21 -0.08
C TYR A 300 25.53 0.44 -1.36
N LYS A 301 25.43 -0.89 -1.27
CA LYS A 301 25.08 -1.78 -2.39
C LYS A 301 23.63 -2.23 -2.31
N ARG A 302 22.87 -2.01 -3.37
CA ARG A 302 21.49 -2.47 -3.46
C ARG A 302 21.41 -4.00 -3.50
N ILE A 303 20.72 -4.58 -2.53
CA ILE A 303 20.40 -6.01 -2.45
C ILE A 303 19.16 -6.24 -3.31
N THR A 304 19.36 -6.79 -4.50
CA THR A 304 18.27 -7.35 -5.30
C THR A 304 17.99 -8.76 -4.79
N HIS A 305 16.85 -8.98 -4.13
CA HIS A 305 16.36 -10.34 -3.91
C HIS A 305 15.97 -10.92 -5.28
N SER A 306 16.79 -11.83 -5.80
CA SER A 306 16.43 -12.67 -6.94
C SER A 306 15.19 -13.48 -6.54
N SER A 307 14.09 -13.24 -7.26
CA SER A 307 12.77 -13.85 -7.07
C SER A 307 12.77 -15.36 -7.23
#